data_AF-H7EM55-F1
#
_entry.id   AF-H7EM55-F1
#
_cell.length_a   1.000
_cell.length_b   1.000
_cell.length_c   1.000
_cell.angle_alpha   90.00
_cell.angle_beta   90.00
_cell.angle_gamma   90.00
#
_symmetry.space_group_name_H-M   'P 1'
#
loop_
_entity.id
_entity.type
_entity.pdbx_description
1 polymer ?
#
loop_
_entity_poly.entity_id
_entity_poly.type
_entity_poly.pdbx_seq_one_letter_code
_entity_poly.pdbx_strand_id
1 'polypeptide(L)' 'MDKKEEKEEVKRIFTGYKRMTPKITRELRRLGIFVVRQRNHVVLSVSDGETRHLVPISSTGGDKRGGLNMARKIISYL' A
#
# COMPACT_ATOMS: atom_id res chain seq x y z
N MET A 1 -12.84 -1.38 -11.43
CA MET A 1 -11.56 -2.09 -11.64
C MET A 1 -11.75 -3.48 -11.08
N ASP A 2 -11.29 -4.52 -11.78
CA ASP A 2 -11.38 -5.89 -11.25
C ASP A 2 -10.46 -6.02 -10.02
N LYS A 3 -10.85 -6.82 -9.01
CA LYS A 3 -10.01 -7.11 -7.83
C LYS A 3 -8.66 -7.67 -8.25
N LYS A 4 -8.59 -8.40 -9.37
CA LYS A 4 -7.32 -8.90 -9.92
C LYS A 4 -6.40 -7.76 -10.39
N GLU A 5 -6.95 -6.80 -11.14
CA GLU A 5 -6.22 -5.61 -11.61
C GLU A 5 -5.73 -4.75 -10.44
N GLU A 6 -6.55 -4.61 -9.40
CA GLU A 6 -6.18 -3.87 -8.19
C GLU A 6 -4.98 -4.47 -7.47
N LYS A 7 -4.97 -5.81 -7.34
CA LYS A 7 -3.87 -6.54 -6.73
C LYS A 7 -2.57 -6.42 -7.53
N GLU A 8 -2.67 -6.43 -8.86
CA GLU A 8 -1.50 -6.23 -9.73
C GLU A 8 -0.97 -4.80 -9.63
N GLU A 9 -1.85 -3.81 -9.56
CA GLU A 9 -1.47 -2.41 -9.46
C GLU A 9 -0.80 -2.10 -8.10
N VAL A 10 -1.31 -2.70 -7.00
CA VAL A 10 -0.62 -2.65 -5.69
C VAL A 10 0.78 -3.27 -5.78
N LYS A 11 0.95 -4.43 -6.43
CA LYS A 11 2.29 -5.02 -6.64
C LYS A 11 3.20 -4.06 -7.42
N ARG A 12 2.67 -3.42 -8.46
CA ARG A 12 3.42 -2.47 -9.30
C ARG A 12 3.92 -1.27 -8.47
N ILE A 13 3.04 -0.67 -7.67
CA ILE A 13 3.36 0.49 -6.82
C ILE A 13 4.46 0.17 -5.80
N PHE A 14 4.42 -1.03 -5.21
CA PHE A 14 5.37 -1.43 -4.19
C PHE A 14 6.61 -2.16 -4.73
N THR A 15 6.67 -2.45 -6.02
CA THR A 15 7.88 -2.97 -6.68
C THR A 15 9.02 -1.96 -6.56
N GLY A 16 10.12 -2.37 -5.93
CA GLY A 16 11.26 -1.47 -5.70
C GLY A 16 11.00 -0.36 -4.68
N TYR A 17 9.95 -0.49 -3.85
CA TYR A 17 9.63 0.48 -2.81
C TYR A 17 10.79 0.68 -1.83
N LYS A 18 11.32 1.91 -1.77
CA LYS A 18 12.35 2.35 -0.81
C LYS A 18 11.81 3.30 0.25
N ARG A 19 10.81 4.10 -0.09
CA ARG A 19 10.19 5.09 0.82
C ARG A 19 8.80 5.47 0.33
N MET A 20 7.94 5.88 1.24
CA MET A 20 6.63 6.44 0.89
C MET A 20 6.84 7.80 0.21
N THR A 21 6.73 7.87 -1.11
CA THR A 21 6.84 9.13 -1.86
C THR A 21 5.45 9.75 -2.11
N PRO A 22 5.36 11.07 -2.38
CA PRO A 22 4.10 11.67 -2.83
C PRO A 22 3.50 11.01 -4.08
N LYS A 23 4.35 10.47 -4.98
CA LYS A 23 3.89 9.69 -6.15
C LYS A 23 3.14 8.43 -5.70
N ILE A 24 3.76 7.61 -4.85
CA ILE A 24 3.16 6.39 -4.32
C ILE A 24 1.86 6.71 -3.57
N THR A 25 1.85 7.77 -2.77
CA THR A 25 0.64 8.20 -2.06
C THR A 25 -0.51 8.56 -3.01
N ARG A 26 -0.22 9.23 -4.13
CA ARG A 26 -1.24 9.53 -5.15
C ARG A 26 -1.72 8.27 -5.87
N GLU A 27 -0.82 7.36 -6.19
CA GLU A 27 -1.17 6.08 -6.84
C GLU A 27 -2.06 5.23 -5.91
N LEU A 28 -1.72 5.12 -4.63
CA LEU A 28 -2.56 4.43 -3.64
C LEU A 28 -3.94 5.08 -3.47
N ARG A 29 -4.03 6.41 -3.44
CA ARG A 29 -5.33 7.10 -3.38
C ARG A 29 -6.20 6.85 -4.61
N ARG A 30 -5.61 6.68 -5.80
CA ARG A 30 -6.36 6.30 -7.01
C ARG A 30 -6.96 4.90 -6.91
N LEU A 31 -6.36 4.03 -6.10
CA LEU A 31 -6.89 2.71 -5.75
C LEU A 31 -7.87 2.75 -4.56
N GLY A 32 -8.29 3.93 -4.09
CA GLY A 32 -9.13 4.03 -2.89
C GLY A 32 -8.39 3.72 -1.58
N ILE A 33 -7.07 3.51 -1.62
CA ILE A 33 -6.24 3.29 -0.43
C ILE A 33 -5.79 4.63 0.13
N PHE A 34 -6.27 4.98 1.32
CA PHE A 34 -5.89 6.24 1.96
C PHE A 34 -4.61 6.07 2.76
N VAL A 35 -3.76 7.09 2.69
CA VAL A 35 -2.44 7.09 3.32
C VAL A 35 -2.42 8.15 4.41
N VAL A 36 -2.21 7.72 5.66
CA VAL A 36 -2.01 8.59 6.81
C VAL A 36 -0.56 8.50 7.25
N ARG A 37 0.18 9.60 7.12
CA ARG A 37 1.56 9.68 7.57
C ARG A 37 1.60 10.00 9.06
N GLN A 38 2.33 9.19 9.81
CA GLN A 38 2.82 9.49 11.16
C GLN A 38 4.35 9.65 11.10
N ARG A 39 4.98 10.19 12.15
CA ARG A 39 6.42 10.58 12.16
C ARG A 39 7.34 9.56 11.47
N ASN A 40 7.28 8.30 11.90
CA ASN A 40 8.14 7.23 11.38
C ASN A 40 7.38 6.12 10.62
N HIS A 41 6.06 6.10 10.72
CA HIS A 41 5.20 5.05 10.18
C HIS A 41 4.14 5.62 9.27
N VAL A 42 3.69 4.82 8.32
CA VAL A 42 2.57 5.15 7.46
C VAL A 42 1.46 4.15 7.73
N VAL A 43 0.25 4.64 7.96
CA VAL A 43 -0.94 3.80 8.10
C VAL A 43 -1.71 3.88 6.80
N LEU A 44 -1.97 2.72 6.19
CA LEU A 44 -2.83 2.60 5.03
C LEU A 44 -4.23 2.22 5.49
N SER A 45 -5.25 2.91 5.01
CA SER A 45 -6.65 2.49 5.14
C SER A 45 -7.05 1.83 3.83
N VAL A 46 -7.25 0.51 3.88
CA VAL A 46 -7.62 -0.35 2.75
C VAL A 46 -9.06 -0.80 2.97
N SER A 47 -9.89 -0.79 1.92
CA SER A 47 -11.30 -1.18 2.00
C SER A 47 -11.52 -2.41 1.12
N ASP A 48 -12.16 -3.45 1.65
CA ASP A 48 -12.53 -4.65 0.88
C ASP A 48 -13.92 -4.53 0.20
N GLY A 49 -14.64 -3.46 0.55
CA GLY A 49 -16.00 -3.14 0.11
C GLY A 49 -17.01 -3.07 1.28
N GLU A 50 -16.71 -3.78 2.37
CA GLU A 50 -17.58 -3.90 3.54
C GLU A 50 -16.93 -3.33 4.80
N THR A 51 -15.62 -3.52 4.94
CA THR A 51 -14.82 -3.11 6.08
C THR A 51 -13.58 -2.34 5.67
N ARG A 52 -13.11 -1.46 6.56
CA ARG A 52 -11.84 -0.73 6.40
C ARG A 52 -10.79 -1.30 7.34
N HIS A 53 -9.70 -1.78 6.76
CA HIS A 53 -8.55 -2.28 7.48
C HIS A 53 -7.45 -1.22 7.57
N LEU A 54 -6.88 -1.08 8.76
CA LEU A 54 -5.72 -0.21 9.01
C LEU A 54 -4.44 -1.05 8.96
N VAL A 55 -3.59 -0.78 7.97
CA VAL A 55 -2.35 -1.51 7.74
C VAL A 55 -1.17 -0.60 8.07
N PRO A 56 -0.53 -0.75 9.24
CA PRO A 56 0.70 -0.03 9.53
C PRO A 56 1.85 -0.59 8.69
N ILE A 57 2.57 0.30 8.03
CA ILE A 57 3.78 0.03 7.26
C ILE A 57 4.90 1.01 7.66
N SER A 58 6.14 0.62 7.41
CA SER A 58 7.28 1.52 7.59
C SER A 58 7.28 2.62 6.51
N SER A 59 7.63 3.84 6.91
CA SER A 59 7.82 4.95 5.96
C SER A 59 9.00 4.72 5.01
N THR A 60 9.97 3.89 5.42
CA THR A 60 11.12 3.42 4.64
C THR A 60 11.05 1.91 4.42
N GLY A 61 11.36 1.48 3.21
CA GLY A 61 11.57 0.06 2.90
C GLY A 61 13.01 -0.31 3.22
N GLY A 62 13.22 -1.27 4.13
CA GLY A 62 14.56 -1.74 4.49
C GLY A 62 15.27 -2.41 3.30
N ASP A 63 14.62 -3.40 2.68
CA ASP A 63 15.23 -4.23 1.63
C ASP A 63 14.37 -4.29 0.36
N LYS A 64 14.96 -4.72 -0.77
CA LYS A 64 14.25 -4.96 -2.05
C LYS A 64 13.02 -5.87 -1.89
N ARG A 65 13.02 -6.76 -0.89
CA ARG A 65 11.90 -7.66 -0.55
C ARG A 65 10.82 -7.00 0.32
N GLY A 66 11.15 -5.91 1.02
CA GLY A 66 10.22 -5.20 1.91
C GLY A 66 8.99 -4.67 1.16
N GLY A 67 9.19 -4.11 -0.04
CA GLY A 67 8.10 -3.68 -0.92
C GLY A 67 7.13 -4.81 -1.28
N LEU A 68 7.65 -5.97 -1.70
CA LEU A 68 6.82 -7.13 -2.07
C LEU A 68 6.05 -7.71 -0.87
N ASN A 69 6.65 -7.73 0.32
CA ASN A 69 5.97 -8.17 1.54
C ASN A 69 4.85 -7.20 1.94
N MET A 70 5.07 -5.89 1.78
CA MET A 70 4.01 -4.89 2.00
C MET A 70 2.88 -5.04 0.99
N ALA A 71 3.20 -5.24 -0.30
CA ALA A 71 2.19 -5.50 -1.32
C ALA A 71 1.33 -6.70 -0.96
N ARG A 72 1.95 -7.83 -0.58
CA ARG A 72 1.24 -9.04 -0.15
C ARG A 72 0.31 -8.79 1.04
N LYS A 73 0.77 -8.02 2.03
CA LYS A 73 -0.03 -7.66 3.20
C LYS A 73 -1.22 -6.78 2.84
N ILE A 74 -1.08 -5.85 1.90
CA ILE A 74 -2.20 -4.99 1.46
C ILE A 74 -3.21 -5.82 0.66
N ILE A 75 -2.71 -6.69 -0.22
CA ILE A 75 -3.53 -7.57 -1.07
C ILE A 75 -4.39 -8.55 -0.27
N SER A 76 -3.99 -8.95 0.94
CA SER A 76 -4.83 -9.79 1.80
C SER A 76 -6.08 -9.08 2.34
N TYR A 77 -6.15 -7.76 2.20
CA TYR A 77 -7.29 -6.93 2.61
C TYR A 77 -8.10 -6.38 1.41
N LEU A 78 -7.79 -6.84 0.19
CA LEU A 78 -8.49 -6.51 -1.06
C LEU A 78 -9.26 -7.74 -1.58
#